data_AF-A0A259E9P0-F1
#
_entry.id   AF-A0A259E9P0-F1
#
_cell.length_a   1.000
_cell.length_b   1.000
_cell.length_c   1.000
_cell.angle_alpha   90.00
_cell.angle_beta   90.00
_cell.angle_gamma   90.00
#
_symmetry.space_group_name_H-M   'P 1'
#
loop_
_entity.id
_entity.type
_entity.pdbx_description
1 polymer ?
#
loop_
_entity_poly.entity_id
_entity_poly.type
_entity_poly.pdbx_seq_one_letter_code
_entity_poly.pdbx_strand_id
1 'polypeptide(L)'
;PAIFLEREAPQMDVNMSSESHALNEDMYHCSITVTVTAKIGDKIMFLVECTQGGIFRIQHVPQDQLPMVLGIGCPNIVFPYLRETVSDVITRAGFPPLILNPVNFEALFLQHQAQQQAAAPELTH
;
A
#
# COMPACT_ATOMS: atom_id res chain seq x y z
N PRO A 1 13.83 -20.28 -15.09
CA PRO A 1 14.65 -19.04 -15.05
C PRO A 1 16.04 -19.33 -14.47
N ALA A 2 17.12 -18.76 -15.01
CA ALA A 2 18.49 -19.02 -14.51
C ALA A 2 18.69 -18.57 -13.06
N ILE A 3 17.88 -17.61 -12.58
CA ILE A 3 17.93 -17.13 -11.18
C ILE A 3 17.68 -18.24 -10.14
N PHE A 4 17.00 -19.33 -10.48
CA PHE A 4 16.81 -20.48 -9.57
C PHE A 4 18.10 -21.24 -9.23
N LEU A 5 19.21 -20.95 -9.94
CA LEU A 5 20.53 -21.52 -9.63
C LEU A 5 21.25 -20.75 -8.52
N GLU A 6 20.83 -19.53 -8.21
CA GLU A 6 21.37 -18.74 -7.11
C GLU A 6 20.90 -19.33 -5.78
N ARG A 7 21.83 -19.43 -4.81
CA ARG A 7 21.57 -20.05 -3.49
C ARG A 7 21.46 -19.03 -2.35
N GLU A 8 21.75 -17.77 -2.63
CA GLU A 8 21.70 -16.69 -1.65
C GLU A 8 20.25 -16.24 -1.41
N ALA A 9 19.96 -15.78 -0.20
CA ALA A 9 18.68 -15.17 0.11
C ALA A 9 18.57 -13.82 -0.61
N PRO A 10 17.45 -13.53 -1.31
CA PRO A 10 17.30 -12.26 -2.00
C PRO A 10 17.12 -11.11 -1.00
N GLN A 11 17.65 -9.94 -1.35
CA GLN A 11 17.26 -8.69 -0.72
C GLN A 11 15.86 -8.31 -1.21
N MET A 12 14.96 -8.04 -0.26
CA MET A 12 13.61 -7.56 -0.53
C MET A 12 13.57 -6.04 -0.42
N ASP A 13 13.05 -5.39 -1.45
CA ASP A 13 12.61 -4.00 -1.42
C ASP A 13 11.09 -3.97 -1.57
N VAL A 14 10.41 -3.34 -0.61
CA VAL A 14 8.94 -3.29 -0.56
C VAL A 14 8.53 -1.84 -0.43
N ASN A 15 7.87 -1.33 -1.46
CA ASN A 15 7.29 0.00 -1.48
C ASN A 15 5.77 -0.11 -1.51
N MET A 16 5.10 0.78 -0.79
CA MET A 16 3.65 0.76 -0.67
C MET A 16 3.11 2.18 -0.60
N SER A 17 2.03 2.43 -1.33
CA SER A 17 1.28 3.68 -1.31
C SER A 17 -0.21 3.40 -1.12
N SER A 18 -0.92 4.37 -0.54
CA SER A 18 -2.36 4.33 -0.38
C SER A 18 -2.95 5.63 -0.91
N GLU A 19 -4.04 5.51 -1.64
CA GLU A 19 -4.74 6.63 -2.26
C GLU A 19 -6.23 6.52 -2.00
N SER A 20 -6.92 7.66 -1.96
CA SER A 20 -8.38 7.69 -1.82
C SER A 20 -8.96 8.90 -2.53
N HIS A 21 -10.11 8.72 -3.18
CA HIS A 21 -10.83 9.79 -3.87
C HIS A 21 -12.34 9.57 -3.80
N ALA A 22 -13.11 10.65 -3.84
CA ALA A 22 -14.56 10.59 -3.94
C ALA A 22 -14.98 10.14 -5.36
N LEU A 23 -16.01 9.29 -5.43
CA LEU A 23 -16.63 8.88 -6.69
C LEU A 23 -17.94 9.63 -6.94
N ASN A 24 -18.77 9.76 -5.89
CA ASN A 24 -20.00 10.54 -5.87
C ASN A 24 -20.38 10.86 -4.41
N GLU A 25 -21.62 11.28 -4.15
CA GLU A 25 -22.12 11.54 -2.79
C GLU A 25 -22.02 10.28 -1.92
N ASP A 26 -21.28 10.39 -0.81
CA ASP A 26 -21.02 9.33 0.16
C ASP A 26 -20.27 8.09 -0.36
N MET A 27 -19.85 8.04 -1.64
CA MET A 27 -19.03 6.96 -2.21
C MET A 27 -17.58 7.38 -2.38
N TYR A 28 -16.67 6.56 -1.87
CA TYR A 28 -15.24 6.78 -1.94
C TYR A 28 -14.54 5.54 -2.46
N HIS A 29 -13.58 5.72 -3.37
CA HIS A 29 -12.65 4.68 -3.74
C HIS A 29 -11.38 4.82 -2.90
N CYS A 30 -10.93 3.72 -2.31
CA CYS A 30 -9.65 3.63 -1.62
C CYS A 30 -8.85 2.48 -2.24
N SER A 31 -7.58 2.71 -2.52
CA SER A 31 -6.69 1.71 -3.10
C SER A 31 -5.32 1.73 -2.45
N ILE A 32 -4.73 0.54 -2.32
CA ILE A 32 -3.36 0.34 -1.88
C ILE A 32 -2.58 -0.29 -3.03
N THR A 33 -1.46 0.31 -3.38
CA THR A 33 -0.50 -0.25 -4.34
C THR A 33 0.72 -0.72 -3.58
N VAL A 34 1.22 -1.91 -3.90
CA VAL A 34 2.48 -2.44 -3.38
C VAL A 34 3.36 -2.88 -4.54
N THR A 35 4.62 -2.48 -4.49
CA THR A 35 5.66 -2.88 -5.43
C THR A 35 6.73 -3.60 -4.63
N VAL A 36 6.93 -4.88 -4.95
CA VAL A 36 7.93 -5.74 -4.34
C VAL A 36 9.00 -6.06 -5.37
N THR A 37 10.26 -5.77 -5.05
CA THR A 37 11.40 -6.15 -5.87
C THR A 37 12.34 -7.06 -5.08
N ALA A 38 12.64 -8.22 -5.66
CA ALA A 38 13.58 -9.18 -5.13
C ALA A 38 14.87 -9.21 -5.92
N LYS A 39 16.02 -9.05 -5.25
CA LYS A 39 17.33 -9.01 -5.92
C LYS A 39 18.37 -9.89 -5.24
N ILE A 40 19.26 -10.49 -6.04
CA ILE A 40 20.51 -11.11 -5.59
C ILE A 40 21.65 -10.41 -6.34
N GLY A 41 22.45 -9.62 -5.62
CA GLY A 41 23.34 -8.65 -6.24
C GLY A 41 22.56 -7.73 -7.20
N ASP A 42 23.00 -7.68 -8.46
CA ASP A 42 22.36 -6.87 -9.50
C ASP A 42 21.23 -7.59 -10.26
N LYS A 43 20.98 -8.88 -9.97
CA LYS A 43 19.97 -9.68 -10.68
C LYS A 43 18.61 -9.57 -10.00
N ILE A 44 17.58 -9.26 -10.79
CA ILE A 44 16.19 -9.28 -10.33
C ILE A 44 15.67 -10.71 -10.37
N MET A 45 15.24 -11.21 -9.21
CA MET A 45 14.60 -12.51 -9.05
C MET A 45 13.12 -12.45 -9.42
N PHE A 46 12.41 -11.47 -8.89
CA PHE A 46 11.07 -11.11 -9.32
C PHE A 46 10.78 -9.64 -9.02
N LEU A 47 9.82 -9.09 -9.77
CA LEU A 47 9.16 -7.82 -9.48
C LEU A 47 7.67 -8.09 -9.54
N VAL A 48 6.96 -7.73 -8.48
CA VAL A 48 5.49 -7.83 -8.42
C VAL A 48 4.96 -6.46 -8.03
N GLU A 49 4.02 -5.95 -8.83
CA GLU A 49 3.22 -4.79 -8.49
C GLU A 49 1.76 -5.21 -8.44
N CYS A 50 1.08 -4.83 -7.37
CA CYS A 50 -0.33 -5.14 -7.16
C CYS A 50 -1.04 -3.91 -6.60
N THR A 51 -2.21 -3.60 -7.15
CA THR A 51 -3.11 -2.58 -6.61
C THR A 51 -4.41 -3.25 -6.22
N GLN A 52 -4.78 -3.13 -4.94
CA GLN A 52 -6.07 -3.58 -4.44
C GLN A 52 -6.92 -2.36 -4.10
N GLY A 53 -8.14 -2.32 -4.65
CA GLY A 53 -9.11 -1.27 -4.41
C GLY A 53 -10.35 -1.75 -3.66
N GLY A 54 -11.07 -0.80 -3.08
CA GLY A 54 -12.39 -0.98 -2.49
C GLY A 54 -13.22 0.30 -2.64
N ILE A 55 -14.52 0.14 -2.88
CA ILE A 55 -15.49 1.24 -2.85
C ILE A 55 -16.23 1.19 -1.52
N PHE A 56 -16.23 2.32 -0.82
CA PHE A 56 -16.78 2.47 0.52
C PHE A 56 -17.94 3.46 0.51
N ARG A 57 -19.03 3.06 1.16
CA ARG A 57 -20.12 3.97 1.52
C ARG A 57 -19.85 4.55 2.88
N ILE A 58 -19.63 5.86 2.95
CA ILE A 58 -19.34 6.56 4.20
C ILE A 58 -20.39 7.63 4.39
N GLN A 59 -21.25 7.43 5.39
CA GLN A 59 -22.36 8.31 5.71
C GLN A 59 -22.35 8.63 7.20
N HIS A 60 -22.90 9.78 7.57
CA HIS A 60 -23.03 10.22 8.96
C HIS A 60 -21.70 10.31 9.73
N VAL A 61 -20.58 10.47 9.01
CA VAL A 61 -19.26 10.71 9.58
C VAL A 61 -19.01 12.22 9.59
N PRO A 62 -18.61 12.82 10.72
CA PRO A 62 -18.18 14.22 10.75
C PRO A 62 -17.06 14.50 9.73
N GLN A 63 -17.15 15.63 9.03
CA GLN A 63 -16.22 15.96 7.93
C GLN A 63 -14.75 16.01 8.37
N ASP A 64 -14.48 16.38 9.62
CA ASP A 64 -13.16 16.37 10.25
C ASP A 64 -12.61 14.96 10.49
N GLN A 65 -13.48 13.95 10.60
CA GLN A 65 -13.10 12.55 10.80
C GLN A 65 -13.00 11.76 9.49
N LEU A 66 -13.59 12.25 8.40
CA LEU A 66 -13.57 11.58 7.10
C LEU A 66 -12.14 11.25 6.61
N PRO A 67 -11.14 12.15 6.70
CA PRO A 67 -9.76 11.83 6.31
C PRO A 67 -9.17 10.65 7.09
N MET A 68 -9.51 10.52 8.38
CA MET A 68 -9.05 9.40 9.21
C MET A 68 -9.69 8.07 8.76
N VAL A 69 -10.99 8.09 8.44
CA VAL A 69 -11.68 6.90 7.92
C VAL A 69 -11.06 6.46 6.60
N LEU A 70 -10.80 7.39 5.67
CA LEU A 70 -10.20 7.10 4.38
C LEU A 70 -8.72 6.69 4.47
N GLY A 71 -7.97 7.32 5.37
CA GLY A 71 -6.52 7.11 5.52
C GLY A 71 -6.13 5.93 6.41
N ILE A 72 -7.04 5.44 7.26
CA ILE A 72 -6.78 4.34 8.20
C ILE A 72 -7.81 3.23 8.06
N GLY A 73 -9.09 3.56 8.16
CA GLY A 73 -10.17 2.56 8.20
C GLY A 73 -10.29 1.78 6.90
N CYS A 74 -10.45 2.48 5.78
CA CYS A 74 -10.54 1.88 4.45
C CYS A 74 -9.30 1.02 4.10
N PRO A 75 -8.05 1.51 4.22
CA PRO A 75 -6.88 0.71 3.87
C PRO A 75 -6.69 -0.51 4.78
N ASN A 76 -7.06 -0.44 6.07
CA ASN A 76 -7.05 -1.62 6.94
C ASN A 76 -7.99 -2.74 6.45
N ILE A 77 -9.11 -2.38 5.82
CA ILE A 77 -10.03 -3.36 5.21
C ILE A 77 -9.46 -3.92 3.91
N VAL A 78 -8.80 -3.09 3.11
CA VAL A 78 -8.23 -3.47 1.80
C VAL A 78 -6.97 -4.32 1.93
N PHE A 79 -6.09 -3.99 2.88
CA PHE A 79 -4.73 -4.55 2.99
C PHE A 79 -4.67 -6.08 3.09
N PRO A 80 -5.52 -6.78 3.86
CA PRO A 80 -5.47 -8.24 3.94
C PRO A 80 -5.64 -8.94 2.58
N TYR A 81 -6.49 -8.40 1.70
CA TYR A 81 -6.71 -8.94 0.36
C TYR A 81 -5.50 -8.71 -0.55
N LEU A 82 -4.89 -7.52 -0.47
CA LEU A 82 -3.64 -7.23 -1.18
C LEU A 82 -2.51 -8.17 -0.74
N ARG A 83 -2.37 -8.35 0.58
CA ARG A 83 -1.34 -9.21 1.17
C ARG A 83 -1.47 -10.66 0.71
N GLU A 84 -2.69 -11.19 0.65
CA GLU A 84 -2.96 -12.53 0.12
C GLU A 84 -2.61 -12.60 -1.38
N THR A 85 -3.10 -11.65 -2.18
CA THR A 85 -2.86 -11.59 -3.62
C THR A 85 -1.37 -11.57 -3.98
N VAL A 86 -0.57 -10.77 -3.27
CA VAL A 86 0.89 -10.71 -3.47
C VAL A 86 1.54 -12.06 -3.19
N SER A 87 1.16 -12.70 -2.08
CA SER A 87 1.71 -14.00 -1.69
C SER A 87 1.38 -15.08 -2.72
N ASP A 88 0.13 -15.11 -3.16
CA ASP A 88 -0.39 -16.04 -4.14
C ASP A 88 0.25 -15.86 -5.53
N VAL A 89 0.40 -14.62 -6.01
CA VAL A 89 1.12 -14.33 -7.28
C VAL A 89 2.58 -14.79 -7.23
N ILE A 90 3.30 -14.49 -6.14
CA ILE A 90 4.70 -14.89 -5.96
C ILE A 90 4.84 -16.42 -5.91
N THR A 91 3.92 -17.09 -5.21
CA THR A 91 3.89 -18.56 -5.12
C THR A 91 3.62 -19.20 -6.49
N ARG A 92 2.66 -18.67 -7.27
CA ARG A 92 2.39 -19.13 -8.64
C ARG A 92 3.56 -18.90 -9.60
N ALA A 93 4.39 -17.89 -9.36
CA ALA A 93 5.62 -17.67 -10.12
C ALA A 93 6.73 -18.69 -9.77
N GLY A 94 6.50 -19.59 -8.82
CA GLY A 94 7.42 -20.66 -8.43
C GLY A 94 8.41 -20.24 -7.35
N PHE A 95 8.19 -19.11 -6.70
CA PHE A 95 9.04 -18.61 -5.61
C PHE A 95 8.43 -18.92 -4.24
N PRO A 96 9.23 -18.94 -3.15
CA PRO A 96 8.71 -19.05 -1.80
C PRO A 96 7.70 -17.93 -1.50
N PRO A 97 6.65 -18.21 -0.70
CA PRO A 97 5.63 -17.23 -0.40
C PRO A 97 6.23 -16.03 0.34
N LEU A 98 5.95 -14.83 -0.14
CA LEU A 98 6.22 -13.60 0.58
C LEU A 98 4.97 -13.20 1.36
N ILE A 99 5.15 -12.97 2.65
CA ILE A 99 4.08 -12.51 3.53
C ILE A 99 4.41 -11.08 3.95
N LEU A 100 3.63 -10.12 3.47
CA LEU A 100 3.83 -8.71 3.86
C LEU A 100 3.62 -8.54 5.36
N ASN A 101 4.49 -7.77 6.01
CA ASN A 101 4.31 -7.44 7.42
C ASN A 101 3.04 -6.61 7.64
N PRO A 102 2.40 -6.69 8.81
CA PRO A 102 1.33 -5.77 9.17
C PRO A 102 1.77 -4.32 9.04
N VAL A 103 0.86 -3.47 8.56
CA VAL A 103 1.11 -2.05 8.30
C VAL A 103 0.40 -1.23 9.35
N ASN A 104 1.08 -0.25 9.91
CA ASN A 104 0.47 0.74 10.80
C ASN A 104 -0.02 1.95 9.98
N PHE A 105 -1.25 1.88 9.49
CA PHE A 105 -1.85 2.97 8.71
C PHE A 105 -2.10 4.24 9.52
N GLU A 106 -2.22 4.15 10.85
CA GLU A 106 -2.33 5.32 11.72
C GLU A 106 -1.04 6.13 11.70
N ALA A 107 0.12 5.47 11.84
CA ALA A 107 1.41 6.13 11.74
C ALA A 107 1.64 6.77 10.36
N LEU A 108 1.24 6.09 9.28
CA LEU A 108 1.34 6.62 7.91
C LEU A 108 0.44 7.85 7.71
N PHE A 109 -0.79 7.80 8.23
CA PHE A 109 -1.72 8.92 8.18
C PHE A 109 -1.17 10.16 8.92
N LEU A 110 -0.66 9.97 10.14
CA LEU A 110 -0.04 11.05 10.92
C LEU A 110 1.19 11.64 10.24
N GLN A 111 2.05 10.78 9.64
CA GLN A 111 3.21 11.23 8.88
C GLN A 111 2.80 12.09 7.68
N HIS A 112 1.79 11.67 6.94
CA HIS A 112 1.27 12.42 5.80
C HIS A 112 0.65 13.76 6.21
N GLN A 113 -0.10 13.79 7.32
CA GLN A 113 -0.67 15.02 7.86
C GLN A 113 0.43 16.03 8.29
N ALA A 114 1.49 15.55 8.94
CA ALA A 114 2.62 16.39 9.33
C ALA A 114 3.36 16.98 8.10
N GLN A 115 3.50 16.18 7.04
CA GLN A 115 4.09 16.64 5.78
C GLN A 115 3.24 17.71 5.08
N GLN A 116 1.92 17.57 5.09
CA GLN A 116 1.00 18.57 4.53
C GLN A 116 1.04 19.90 5.30
N GLN A 117 1.18 19.84 6.63
CA GLN A 117 1.33 21.04 7.46
C GLN A 117 2.67 21.76 7.20
N ALA A 118 3.73 21.01 6.92
CA ALA A 118 5.05 21.57 6.60
C ALA A 118 5.15 22.12 5.16
N ALA A 119 4.29 21.65 4.24
CA ALA A 119 4.30 22.05 2.83
C ALA A 119 3.36 23.23 2.50
N ALA A 120 2.58 23.73 3.47
CA ALA A 120 1.80 24.95 3.32
C ALA A 120 2.76 26.17 3.36
N PRO A 121 2.96 26.90 2.25
CA PRO A 121 3.79 28.10 2.27
C PRO A 121 3.12 29.16 3.15
N GLU A 122 3.90 29.83 3.98
CA GLU A 122 3.54 31.10 4.58
C GLU A 122 3.01 32.03 3.48
N LEU A 123 1.69 32.28 3.46
CA LEU A 123 1.14 33.39 2.69
C LEU A 123 1.67 34.66 3.34
N THR A 124 2.73 35.19 2.74
CA THR A 124 3.30 36.51 3.00
C THR A 124 2.22 37.57 2.88
N HIS A 125 2.02 38.30 3.99
CA HIS A 125 1.37 39.61 4.00
C HIS A 125 2.24 40.66 3.31
#